data_AF-A0A1B6L978-F1
#
_entry.id   AF-A0A1B6L978-F1
#
_cell.length_a   1.000
_cell.length_b   1.000
_cell.length_c   1.000
_cell.angle_alpha   90.00
_cell.angle_beta   90.00
_cell.angle_gamma   90.00
#
_symmetry.space_group_name_H-M   'P 1'
#
loop_
_entity.id
_entity.type
_entity.pdbx_description
1 polymer ?
#
loop_
_entity_poly.entity_id
_entity_poly.type
_entity_poly.pdbx_seq_one_letter_code
_entity_poly.pdbx_strand_id
1 'polypeptide(L)'
;MRYGLAVWGGSSAGNLNKVLVLHKKAIRILTDLEPQQSSRQAFQALGIMTITALYIQEVILHAHRLNFQTGKNFHSYNTRHATNFVLPPHRTAIFEEKPSYISQKLWNALPETIKGL
;
A
#
# COMPACT_ATOMS: atom_id res chain seq x y z
N MET A 1 -13.10 6.71 1.50
CA MET A 1 -12.19 6.72 0.32
C MET A 1 -11.54 5.34 0.10
N ARG A 2 -12.33 4.28 -0.13
CA ARG A 2 -11.79 2.93 -0.41
C ARG A 2 -12.21 2.35 -1.76
N TYR A 3 -13.30 2.85 -2.32
CA TYR A 3 -13.81 2.38 -3.60
C TYR A 3 -12.77 2.58 -4.71
N GLY A 4 -12.43 1.49 -5.40
CA GLY A 4 -11.47 1.46 -6.50
C GLY A 4 -10.03 1.80 -6.12
N LEU A 5 -9.70 1.95 -4.83
CA LEU A 5 -8.38 2.46 -4.40
C LEU A 5 -7.24 1.57 -4.89
N ALA A 6 -7.42 0.25 -4.91
CA ALA A 6 -6.42 -0.66 -5.47
C ALA A 6 -6.16 -0.41 -6.96
N VAL A 7 -7.16 0.10 -7.71
CA VAL A 7 -7.09 0.35 -9.16
C VAL A 7 -6.44 1.70 -9.46
N TRP A 8 -6.93 2.79 -8.86
CA TRP A 8 -6.44 4.14 -9.16
C TRP A 8 -5.38 4.66 -8.20
N GLY A 9 -5.23 4.04 -7.02
CA GLY A 9 -4.28 4.47 -5.99
C GLY A 9 -2.81 4.26 -6.36
N GLY A 10 -2.53 3.45 -7.40
CA GLY A 10 -1.21 3.30 -8.01
C GLY A 10 -0.94 4.30 -9.15
N SER A 11 -1.81 5.29 -9.36
CA SER A 11 -1.64 6.31 -10.40
C SER A 11 -0.46 7.26 -10.09
N SER A 12 -0.24 8.24 -10.96
CA SER A 12 0.87 9.18 -10.86
C SER A 12 0.89 9.91 -9.51
N ALA A 13 2.10 10.26 -9.04
CA ALA A 13 2.30 11.02 -7.82
C ALA A 13 1.51 12.35 -7.83
N GLY A 14 1.36 12.98 -9.00
CA GLY A 14 0.55 14.19 -9.16
C GLY A 14 -0.93 13.98 -8.84
N ASN A 15 -1.52 12.87 -9.30
CA ASN A 15 -2.92 12.53 -9.02
C ASN A 15 -3.14 12.21 -7.54
N LEU A 16 -2.24 11.42 -6.95
CA LEU A 16 -2.29 11.13 -5.52
C LEU A 16 -2.13 12.39 -4.66
N ASN A 17 -1.25 13.31 -5.05
CA ASN A 17 -1.05 14.55 -4.33
C ASN A 17 -2.32 15.42 -4.31
N LYS A 18 -3.05 15.51 -5.43
CA LYS A 18 -4.34 16.22 -5.46
C LYS A 18 -5.33 15.66 -4.45
N VAL A 19 -5.46 14.33 -4.38
CA VAL A 19 -6.33 13.66 -3.40
C VAL A 19 -5.83 13.89 -1.96
N LEU A 20 -4.51 13.80 -1.73
CA LEU A 20 -3.91 14.05 -0.42
C LEU A 20 -4.12 15.49 0.04
N VAL A 21 -4.05 16.47 -0.85
CA VAL A 21 -4.33 17.88 -0.54
C VAL A 21 -5.79 18.06 -0.11
N LEU A 22 -6.74 17.48 -0.82
CA LEU A 22 -8.15 17.51 -0.42
C LEU A 22 -8.37 16.84 0.94
N HIS A 23 -7.72 15.69 1.16
CA HIS A 23 -7.77 14.98 2.44
C HIS A 23 -7.21 15.87 3.58
N LYS A 24 -6.05 16.51 3.37
CA LYS A 24 -5.46 17.45 4.34
C LYS A 24 -6.39 18.63 4.62
N LYS A 25 -7.07 19.19 3.62
CA LYS A 25 -8.05 20.27 3.82
C LYS A 25 -9.21 19.82 4.71
N ALA A 26 -9.77 18.64 4.47
CA ALA A 26 -10.83 18.10 5.31
C ALA A 26 -10.36 17.91 6.77
N ILE A 27 -9.17 17.35 6.98
CA ILE A 27 -8.59 17.19 8.33
C ILE A 27 -8.39 18.54 9.01
N ARG A 28 -7.87 19.54 8.28
CA ARG A 28 -7.69 20.90 8.83
C ARG A 28 -9.01 21.52 9.29
N ILE A 29 -10.10 21.32 8.56
CA ILE A 29 -11.44 21.80 8.95
C ILE A 29 -11.92 21.06 10.20
N LEU A 30 -11.74 19.74 10.25
CA LEU A 30 -12.19 18.92 11.39
C LEU A 30 -11.46 19.24 12.70
N THR A 31 -10.19 19.64 12.62
CA THR A 31 -9.35 19.90 13.81
C THR A 31 -8.97 21.37 13.97
N ASP A 32 -9.64 22.28 13.26
CA ASP A 32 -9.43 23.73 13.28
C ASP A 32 -7.95 24.17 13.26
N LEU A 33 -7.17 23.59 12.33
CA LEU A 33 -5.73 23.85 12.25
C LEU A 33 -5.42 25.14 11.51
N GLU A 34 -4.47 25.90 12.05
CA GLU A 34 -3.94 27.10 11.38
C GLU A 34 -3.29 26.76 10.03
N PRO A 35 -3.32 27.68 9.03
CA PRO A 35 -2.88 27.40 7.66
C PRO A 35 -1.48 26.77 7.54
N GLN A 36 -0.51 27.21 8.36
CA GLN A 36 0.87 26.72 8.33
C GLN A 36 1.12 25.52 9.25
N GLN A 37 0.20 25.22 10.17
CA GLN A 37 0.36 24.12 11.10
C GLN A 37 0.34 22.77 10.38
N SER A 38 1.20 21.84 10.81
CA SER A 38 1.25 20.50 10.22
C SER A 38 0.00 19.70 10.55
N SER A 39 -0.64 19.11 9.53
CA SER A 39 -1.78 18.20 9.73
C SER A 39 -1.37 16.80 10.17
N ARG A 40 -0.06 16.47 10.19
CA ARG A 40 0.43 15.11 10.50
C ARG A 40 -0.05 14.60 11.86
N GLN A 41 0.01 15.44 12.89
CA GLN A 41 -0.45 15.08 14.23
C GLN A 41 -1.97 14.90 14.27
N ALA A 42 -2.73 15.71 13.53
CA ALA A 42 -4.18 15.56 13.43
C ALA A 42 -4.61 14.25 12.77
N PHE A 43 -3.91 13.79 11.72
CA PHE A 43 -4.16 12.45 11.16
C PHE A 43 -3.99 11.35 12.21
N GLN A 44 -2.94 11.42 13.03
CA GLN A 44 -2.69 10.44 14.08
C GLN A 44 -3.74 10.52 15.20
N ALA A 45 -4.05 11.73 15.67
CA ALA A 45 -5.03 11.96 16.73
C ALA A 45 -6.44 11.48 16.34
N LEU A 46 -6.82 11.65 15.07
CA LEU A 46 -8.09 11.15 14.55
C LEU A 46 -8.06 9.66 14.18
N GLY A 47 -6.91 8.99 14.23
CA GLY A 47 -6.77 7.60 13.77
C GLY A 47 -7.01 7.43 12.26
N ILE A 48 -6.83 8.50 11.48
CA ILE A 48 -7.07 8.50 10.03
C ILE A 48 -5.74 8.28 9.30
N MET A 49 -5.75 7.30 8.40
CA MET A 49 -4.62 7.06 7.51
C MET A 49 -4.63 8.03 6.32
N THR A 50 -3.44 8.42 5.86
CA THR A 50 -3.29 9.16 4.61
C THR A 50 -3.71 8.29 3.42
N ILE A 51 -4.03 8.92 2.28
CA ILE A 51 -4.43 8.17 1.08
C ILE A 51 -3.35 7.16 0.63
N THR A 52 -2.08 7.52 0.78
CA THR A 52 -0.94 6.65 0.47
C THR A 52 -0.88 5.45 1.41
N ALA A 53 -1.06 5.66 2.72
CA ALA A 53 -1.09 4.56 3.68
C ALA A 53 -2.30 3.64 3.45
N LEU A 54 -3.47 4.20 3.15
CA LEU A 54 -4.66 3.44 2.77
C LEU A 54 -4.42 2.58 1.51
N TYR A 55 -3.77 3.14 0.49
CA TYR A 55 -3.44 2.41 -0.73
C TYR A 55 -2.51 1.23 -0.46
N ILE A 56 -1.41 1.47 0.28
CA ILE A 56 -0.44 0.43 0.64
C ILE A 56 -1.15 -0.69 1.42
N GLN A 57 -1.98 -0.34 2.40
CA GLN A 57 -2.74 -1.32 3.19
C GLN A 57 -3.71 -2.12 2.32
N GLU A 58 -4.50 -1.45 1.47
CA GLU A 58 -5.50 -2.10 0.62
C GLU A 58 -4.86 -3.11 -0.34
N VAL A 59 -3.74 -2.72 -0.95
CA VAL A 59 -3.00 -3.52 -1.90
C VAL A 59 -2.31 -4.71 -1.22
N ILE A 60 -1.75 -4.54 -0.01
CA ILE A 60 -1.20 -5.63 0.79
C ILE A 60 -2.29 -6.64 1.17
N LEU A 61 -3.43 -6.16 1.67
CA LEU A 61 -4.57 -7.02 2.01
C LEU A 61 -5.11 -7.76 0.79
N HIS A 62 -5.07 -7.13 -0.38
CA HIS A 62 -5.42 -7.77 -1.63
C HIS A 62 -4.49 -8.94 -1.97
N ALA A 63 -3.17 -8.78 -1.85
CA ALA A 63 -2.23 -9.89 -2.02
C ALA A 63 -2.45 -11.02 -1.02
N HIS A 64 -2.68 -10.69 0.25
CA HIS A 64 -2.95 -11.69 1.29
C HIS A 64 -4.18 -12.53 0.96
N ARG A 65 -5.28 -11.89 0.52
CA ARG A 65 -6.52 -12.58 0.14
C ARG A 65 -6.36 -13.48 -1.09
N LEU A 66 -5.54 -13.06 -2.06
CA LEU A 66 -5.29 -13.84 -3.28
C LEU A 66 -4.37 -15.04 -3.04
N ASN A 67 -3.58 -15.02 -1.95
CA ASN A 67 -2.69 -16.10 -1.55
C ASN A 67 -1.82 -16.62 -2.72
N PHE A 68 -1.04 -15.71 -3.30
CA PHE A 68 -0.15 -16.03 -4.43
C PHE A 68 0.87 -17.12 -4.07
N GLN A 69 1.45 -17.74 -5.10
CA GLN A 69 2.47 -18.76 -4.91
C GLN A 69 3.71 -18.17 -4.23
N THR A 70 4.19 -18.87 -3.20
CA THR A 70 5.41 -18.51 -2.47
C THR A 70 6.58 -19.40 -2.88
N GLY A 71 7.80 -19.02 -2.53
CA GLY A 71 8.99 -19.84 -2.77
C GLY A 71 8.89 -21.26 -2.17
N LYS A 72 8.15 -21.45 -1.08
CA LYS A 72 7.85 -22.78 -0.49
C LYS A 72 7.09 -23.70 -1.43
N ASN A 73 6.30 -23.16 -2.35
CA ASN A 73 5.52 -23.96 -3.30
C ASN A 73 6.42 -24.55 -4.40
N PHE A 74 7.60 -23.97 -4.65
CA PHE A 74 8.50 -24.35 -5.73
C PHE A 74 9.71 -25.18 -5.28
N HIS A 75 10.16 -24.99 -4.05
CA HIS A 75 11.35 -25.66 -3.52
C HIS A 75 10.98 -26.61 -2.39
N SER A 76 11.53 -27.82 -2.43
CA SER A 76 11.38 -28.82 -1.37
C SER A 76 12.21 -28.51 -0.11
N TYR A 77 13.06 -27.49 -0.16
CA TYR A 77 13.94 -27.07 0.93
C TYR A 77 13.72 -25.60 1.28
N ASN A 78 14.11 -25.21 2.50
CA ASN A 78 13.94 -23.84 2.98
C ASN A 78 14.96 -22.91 2.32
N THR A 79 14.46 -21.96 1.52
CA THR A 79 15.24 -20.83 1.01
C THR A 79 15.06 -19.60 1.91
N ARG A 80 16.02 -18.66 1.88
CA ARG A 80 16.00 -17.44 2.71
C ARG A 80 14.72 -16.61 2.56
N HIS A 81 14.08 -16.67 1.39
CA HIS A 81 12.84 -15.94 1.09
C HIS A 81 11.68 -16.88 0.73
N ALA A 82 11.66 -18.09 1.28
CA ALA A 82 10.66 -19.09 0.92
C ALA A 82 9.22 -18.61 1.21
N THR A 83 9.02 -17.76 2.22
CA THR A 83 7.72 -17.17 2.59
C THR A 83 7.28 -16.00 1.70
N ASN A 84 8.17 -15.48 0.86
CA ASN A 84 7.84 -14.38 -0.05
C ASN A 84 7.09 -14.90 -1.28
N PHE A 85 6.21 -14.05 -1.81
CA PHE A 85 5.55 -14.28 -3.08
C PHE A 85 6.55 -14.22 -4.24
N VAL A 86 6.37 -15.12 -5.21
CA VAL A 86 7.21 -15.17 -6.41
C VAL A 86 6.72 -14.14 -7.42
N LEU A 87 7.53 -13.10 -7.64
CA LEU A 87 7.22 -12.06 -8.61
C LEU A 87 7.44 -12.57 -10.05
N PRO A 88 6.45 -12.45 -10.95
CA PRO A 88 6.62 -12.88 -12.33
C PRO A 88 7.60 -11.97 -13.09
N PRO A 89 8.45 -12.53 -13.96
CA PRO A 89 9.34 -11.74 -14.80
C PRO A 89 8.53 -10.91 -15.80
N HIS A 90 8.97 -9.68 -16.05
CA HIS A 90 8.28 -8.73 -16.90
C HIS A 90 9.27 -7.72 -17.49
N ARG A 91 8.86 -7.01 -18.53
CA ARG A 91 9.73 -6.08 -19.29
C ARG A 91 9.33 -4.61 -19.17
N THR A 92 8.10 -4.32 -18.77
CA THR A 92 7.53 -2.96 -18.82
C THR A 92 7.22 -2.44 -17.43
N ALA A 93 7.50 -1.15 -17.20
CA ALA A 93 7.19 -0.49 -15.92
C ALA A 93 5.68 -0.51 -15.61
N ILE A 94 4.82 -0.40 -16.62
CA ILE A 94 3.36 -0.49 -16.47
C ILE A 94 2.94 -1.86 -15.90
N PHE A 95 3.69 -2.92 -16.17
CA PHE A 95 3.42 -4.21 -15.55
C PHE A 95 3.67 -4.18 -14.04
N GLU A 96 4.67 -3.43 -13.58
CA GLU A 96 4.93 -3.25 -12.14
C GLU A 96 3.82 -2.48 -11.43
N GLU A 97 3.14 -1.57 -12.13
CA GLU A 97 2.04 -0.77 -11.59
C GLU A 97 0.75 -1.57 -11.38
N LYS A 98 0.64 -2.76 -11.99
CA LYS A 98 -0.55 -3.60 -11.85
C LYS A 98 -0.77 -3.97 -10.38
N PRO A 99 -2.02 -3.89 -9.87
CA PRO A 99 -2.33 -4.26 -8.49
C PRO A 99 -1.85 -5.66 -8.09
N SER A 100 -1.90 -6.61 -9.02
CA SER A 100 -1.41 -7.98 -8.80
C SER A 100 0.11 -8.07 -8.59
N TYR A 101 0.90 -7.17 -9.18
CA TYR A 101 2.35 -7.16 -9.07
C TYR A 101 2.81 -6.32 -7.87
N ILE A 102 2.35 -5.07 -7.79
CA ILE A 102 2.74 -4.16 -6.71
C ILE A 102 2.31 -4.69 -5.34
N SER A 103 1.18 -5.40 -5.26
CA SER A 103 0.74 -6.05 -4.02
C SER A 103 1.69 -7.10 -3.50
N GLN A 104 2.18 -7.98 -4.38
CA GLN A 104 3.19 -8.97 -4.01
C GLN A 104 4.51 -8.31 -3.63
N LYS A 105 4.93 -7.28 -4.38
CA LYS A 105 6.16 -6.52 -4.11
C LYS A 105 6.12 -5.84 -2.74
N LEU A 106 5.01 -5.18 -2.41
CA LEU A 106 4.80 -4.53 -1.11
C LEU A 106 4.68 -5.54 0.03
N TRP A 107 3.99 -6.66 -0.18
CA TRP A 107 3.92 -7.75 0.80
C TRP A 107 5.32 -8.27 1.13
N ASN A 108 6.15 -8.53 0.11
CA ASN A 108 7.51 -9.04 0.30
C ASN A 108 8.41 -8.08 1.09
N ALA A 109 8.14 -6.78 1.01
CA ALA A 109 8.85 -5.74 1.77
C ALA A 109 8.42 -5.63 3.24
N LEU A 110 7.35 -6.32 3.66
CA LEU A 110 6.94 -6.33 5.06
C LEU A 110 7.94 -7.10 5.94
N PRO A 111 8.15 -6.66 7.20
CA PRO A 111 8.84 -7.45 8.20
C PRO A 111 8.15 -8.80 8.44
N GLU A 112 8.93 -9.87 8.61
CA GLU A 112 8.39 -11.21 8.90
C GLU A 112 7.54 -11.24 10.17
N THR A 113 7.81 -10.37 11.14
CA THR A 113 7.01 -10.23 12.37
C THR A 113 5.57 -9.83 12.12
N ILE A 114 5.28 -9.14 11.01
CA ILE A 114 3.92 -8.72 10.63
C ILE A 114 3.27 -9.75 9.72
N LYS A 115 4.05 -10.44 8.87
CA LYS A 115 3.53 -11.47 7.96
C LYS A 115 3.01 -12.70 8.69
N GLY A 116 3.52 -12.98 9.90
CA GLY A 116 3.13 -14.13 10.72
C GLY A 116 2.03 -13.85 11.76
N LEU A 117 1.49 -12.63 11.82
CA LEU A 117 0.31 -12.27 12.62
C LEU A 117 -0.97 -12.68 11.88
#